data_AF-A0A963JHM4-F1
#
_entry.id   AF-A0A963JHM4-F1
#
_cell.length_a   1.000
_cell.length_b   1.000
_cell.length_c   1.000
_cell.angle_alpha   90.00
_cell.angle_beta   90.00
_cell.angle_gamma   90.00
#
_symmetry.space_group_name_H-M   'P 1'
#
loop_
_entity.id
_entity.type
_entity.pdbx_description
1 polymer ?
#
loop_
_entity_poly.entity_id
_entity_poly.type
_entity_poly.pdbx_seq_one_letter_code
_entity_poly.pdbx_strand_id
1 'polypeptide(L)'
;PDVFQAFVRSLGIYPTGSLVRLASGRLAVVLEQNPQALVSPVVRVFYSTRSEMPVPLRRIDLSAASCNDRIVGREDPQRWGFRHLDELLFDDDVLRRAR
;
A
#
# COMPACT_ATOMS: atom_id res chain seq x y z
N PRO A 1 8.77 25.49 9.59
CA PRO A 1 8.95 24.06 9.18
C PRO A 1 7.86 23.13 9.70
N ASP A 2 7.27 23.45 10.87
CA ASP A 2 6.30 22.58 11.56
C ASP A 2 4.93 22.48 10.86
N VAL A 3 4.48 23.55 10.19
CA VAL A 3 3.19 23.56 9.46
C VAL A 3 3.23 22.62 8.24
N PHE A 4 4.36 22.53 7.54
CA PHE A 4 4.51 21.58 6.42
C PHE A 4 4.52 20.14 6.93
N GLN A 5 5.21 19.86 8.04
CA GLN A 5 5.15 18.54 8.67
C GLN A 5 3.75 18.21 9.17
N ALA A 6 3.03 19.16 9.78
CA ALA A 6 1.65 18.97 10.21
C ALA A 6 0.72 18.72 9.01
N PHE A 7 0.87 19.45 7.91
CA PHE A 7 0.11 19.26 6.67
C PHE A 7 0.37 17.89 6.04
N VAL A 8 1.64 17.48 5.93
CA VAL A 8 2.04 16.16 5.45
C VAL A 8 1.54 15.05 6.38
N ARG A 9 1.47 15.28 7.70
CA ARG A 9 0.84 14.38 8.67
C ARG A 9 -0.68 14.30 8.50
N SER A 10 -1.34 15.42 8.21
CA SER A 10 -2.80 15.51 8.08
C SER A 10 -3.34 14.95 6.76
N LEU A 11 -2.60 15.06 5.65
CA LEU A 11 -2.96 14.41 4.38
C LEU A 11 -2.45 12.96 4.31
N GLY A 12 -1.37 12.67 5.03
CA GLY A 12 -0.54 11.50 4.83
C GLY A 12 0.19 11.54 3.48
N ILE A 13 1.43 11.03 3.44
CA ILE A 13 2.21 10.97 2.19
C ILE A 13 1.59 9.95 1.22
N TYR A 14 0.95 8.93 1.78
CA TYR A 14 0.29 7.85 1.06
C TYR A 14 -1.11 7.61 1.66
N PRO A 15 -2.19 8.10 1.02
CA PRO A 15 -3.56 7.81 1.47
C PRO A 15 -3.93 6.34 1.29
N THR A 16 -4.78 5.82 2.15
CA THR A 16 -5.44 4.52 1.99
C THR A 16 -6.05 4.39 0.59
N GLY A 17 -5.92 3.21 -0.01
CA GLY A 17 -6.31 2.98 -1.42
C GLY A 17 -5.25 3.36 -2.44
N SER A 18 -4.16 4.04 -2.04
CA SER A 18 -3.08 4.35 -3.00
C SER A 18 -2.36 3.08 -3.46
N LEU A 19 -2.15 2.98 -4.77
CA LEU A 19 -1.22 2.02 -5.35
C LEU A 19 0.22 2.53 -5.20
N VAL A 20 1.06 1.69 -4.61
CA VAL A 20 2.47 1.99 -4.35
C VAL A 20 3.38 0.87 -4.83
N ARG A 21 4.57 1.24 -5.29
CA ARG A 21 5.65 0.30 -5.61
C ARG A 21 6.64 0.24 -4.45
N LEU A 22 6.96 -0.98 -4.06
CA LEU A 22 7.95 -1.28 -3.02
C LEU A 22 9.35 -1.46 -3.62
N ALA A 23 10.39 -1.25 -2.81
CA ALA A 23 11.79 -1.43 -3.21
C ALA A 23 12.08 -2.87 -3.68
N SER A 24 11.34 -3.84 -3.13
CA SER A 24 11.36 -5.23 -3.60
C SER A 24 10.84 -5.44 -5.03
N GLY A 25 10.28 -4.42 -5.69
CA GLY A 25 9.63 -4.54 -6.99
C GLY A 25 8.23 -5.15 -6.89
N ARG A 26 7.61 -5.09 -5.71
CA ARG A 26 6.22 -5.53 -5.52
C ARG A 26 5.28 -4.33 -5.56
N LEU A 27 4.08 -4.53 -6.06
CA LEU A 27 2.99 -3.56 -6.00
C LEU A 27 2.09 -3.88 -4.81
N ALA A 28 1.66 -2.83 -4.15
CA ALA A 28 0.82 -2.91 -2.96
C ALA A 28 -0.21 -1.79 -2.93
N VAL A 29 -1.33 -2.04 -2.24
CA VAL A 29 -2.32 -1.02 -1.90
C VAL A 29 -2.13 -0.62 -0.44
N VAL A 30 -2.19 0.68 -0.14
CA VAL A 30 -2.15 1.18 1.24
C VAL A 30 -3.45 0.81 1.94
N LEU A 31 -3.34 0.06 3.05
CA LEU A 31 -4.48 -0.29 3.90
C LEU A 31 -4.69 0.76 4.98
N GLU A 32 -3.63 1.06 5.74
CA GLU A 32 -3.70 1.91 6.93
C GLU A 32 -2.51 2.86 6.99
N GLN A 33 -2.79 4.12 7.29
CA GLN A 33 -1.74 5.11 7.54
C GLN A 33 -1.17 4.94 8.95
N ASN A 34 0.12 5.21 9.10
CA ASN A 34 0.76 5.29 10.41
C ASN A 34 1.11 6.76 10.73
N PRO A 35 0.39 7.44 11.63
CA PRO A 35 0.66 8.84 11.99
C PRO A 35 2.04 9.07 12.61
N GLN A 36 2.64 8.02 13.20
CA GLN A 36 3.99 8.07 13.78
C GLN A 36 5.08 7.78 12.73
N ALA A 37 4.72 7.13 11.62
CA ALA A 37 5.64 6.75 10.54
C ALA A 37 5.02 7.03 9.15
N LEU A 38 5.01 8.30 8.75
CA LEU A 38 4.29 8.81 7.57
C LEU A 38 4.69 8.18 6.22
N VAL A 39 5.91 7.63 6.14
CA VAL A 39 6.45 6.97 4.94
C VAL A 39 6.36 5.44 5.00
N SER A 40 5.87 4.90 6.13
CA SER A 40 5.82 3.47 6.41
C SER A 40 4.42 3.03 6.84
N PRO A 41 3.42 3.15 5.94
CA PRO A 41 2.07 2.66 6.19
C PRO A 41 2.00 1.12 6.20
N VAL A 42 0.85 0.59 6.61
CA VAL A 42 0.53 -0.82 6.39
C VAL A 42 -0.02 -0.99 4.98
N VAL A 43 0.50 -1.96 4.24
CA VAL A 43 0.17 -2.19 2.84
C VAL A 43 -0.23 -3.64 2.59
N ARG A 44 -1.06 -3.89 1.57
CA ARG A 44 -1.36 -5.22 1.06
C ARG A 44 -0.68 -5.43 -0.28
N VAL A 45 0.27 -6.35 -0.31
CA VAL A 45 0.99 -6.74 -1.52
C VAL A 45 0.16 -7.74 -2.31
N PHE A 46 0.12 -7.59 -3.64
CA PHE A 46 -0.68 -8.45 -4.52
C PHE A 46 -0.03 -8.76 -5.87
N TYR A 47 1.01 -8.03 -6.29
CA TYR A 47 1.66 -8.25 -7.58
C TYR A 47 3.17 -8.02 -7.51
N SER A 48 3.93 -8.71 -8.36
CA SER A 48 5.38 -8.56 -8.50
C SER A 48 5.73 -8.07 -9.89
N THR A 49 6.35 -6.90 -9.99
CA THR A 49 6.80 -6.32 -11.27
C THR A 49 8.07 -6.99 -11.79
N ARG A 50 8.78 -7.77 -10.96
CA ARG A 50 9.98 -8.50 -11.39
C ARG A 50 9.65 -9.78 -12.14
N SER A 51 8.55 -10.42 -11.78
CA SER A 51 8.08 -11.68 -12.36
C SER A 51 6.81 -11.49 -13.20
N GLU A 52 6.27 -10.28 -13.25
CA GLU A 52 5.03 -9.91 -13.95
C GLU A 52 3.84 -10.81 -13.58
N MET A 53 3.79 -11.24 -12.32
CA MET A 53 2.80 -12.19 -11.82
C MET A 53 2.14 -11.72 -10.53
N PRO A 54 0.86 -12.09 -10.30
CA PRO A 54 0.24 -11.97 -8.99
C PRO A 54 1.04 -12.72 -7.93
N VAL A 55 1.10 -12.17 -6.73
CA VAL A 55 1.70 -12.84 -5.57
C VAL A 55 0.62 -13.08 -4.51
N PRO A 56 0.83 -14.04 -3.59
CA PRO A 56 -0.08 -14.23 -2.47
C PRO A 56 -0.34 -12.92 -1.74
N LEU A 57 -1.62 -12.62 -1.51
CA LEU A 57 -2.04 -11.41 -0.80
C LEU A 57 -1.39 -11.42 0.59
N ARG A 58 -0.61 -10.39 0.88
CA ARG A 58 0.09 -10.29 2.17
C ARG A 58 0.02 -8.89 2.71
N ARG A 59 -0.51 -8.78 3.93
CA ARG A 59 -0.46 -7.57 4.74
C ARG A 59 0.95 -7.40 5.31
N ILE A 60 1.54 -6.24 5.10
CA ILE A 60 2.89 -5.89 5.54
C ILE A 60 2.82 -4.55 6.26
N ASP A 61 3.29 -4.53 7.50
CA ASP A 61 3.60 -3.29 8.20
C ASP A 61 5.01 -2.84 7.82
N LEU A 62 5.13 -1.71 7.11
CA LEU A 62 6.42 -1.14 6.71
C LEU A 62 7.14 -0.42 7.85
N SER A 63 6.47 -0.22 8.99
CA SER A 63 7.08 0.37 10.20
C SER A 63 7.67 -0.68 11.14
N ALA A 64 7.37 -1.96 10.91
CA ALA A 64 7.91 -3.06 11.69
C ALA A 64 9.43 -3.17 11.53
N ALA A 65 10.16 -3.32 12.65
CA ALA A 65 11.63 -3.39 12.66
C ALA A 65 12.20 -4.56 11.86
N SER A 66 11.42 -5.62 11.62
CA SER A 66 11.80 -6.78 10.81
C SER A 66 11.58 -6.57 9.30
N CYS A 67 10.91 -5.48 8.91
CA CYS A 67 10.59 -5.18 7.53
C CYS A 67 11.69 -4.30 6.89
N ASN A 68 12.37 -4.86 5.89
CA ASN A 68 13.41 -4.16 5.13
C ASN A 68 12.90 -3.58 3.80
N ASP A 69 11.57 -3.56 3.61
CA ASP A 69 10.96 -3.02 2.40
C ASP A 69 10.47 -1.59 2.64
N ARG A 70 10.37 -0.80 1.56
CA ARG A 70 9.92 0.59 1.64
C ARG A 70 9.23 0.99 0.36
N ILE A 71 8.38 2.01 0.45
CA ILE A 71 7.76 2.61 -0.73
C ILE A 71 8.85 3.37 -1.51
N VAL A 72 8.97 3.08 -2.80
CA VAL A 72 9.89 3.79 -3.72
C VAL A 72 9.15 4.71 -4.68
N GLY A 73 7.82 4.58 -4.79
CA GLY A 73 7.01 5.44 -5.64
C GLY A 73 5.52 5.14 -5.55
N ARG A 74 4.71 6.12 -5.97
CA ARG A 74 3.28 5.94 -6.24
C ARG A 74 3.13 5.49 -7.69
N GLU A 75 2.23 4.55 -7.94
CA GLU A 75 1.92 4.06 -9.28
C GLU A 75 0.49 4.43 -9.65
N ASP A 76 0.24 4.56 -10.96
CA ASP A 76 -1.10 4.81 -11.48
C ASP A 76 -1.79 3.46 -11.78
N PRO A 77 -2.92 3.15 -11.12
CA PRO A 77 -3.68 1.92 -11.38
C PRO A 77 -4.05 1.70 -12.84
N GLN A 78 -4.33 2.77 -13.58
CA GLN A 78 -4.75 2.69 -14.98
C GLN A 78 -3.63 2.18 -15.89
N ARG A 79 -2.37 2.53 -15.57
CA ARG A 79 -1.19 2.06 -16.33
C ARG A 79 -0.98 0.55 -16.20
N TRP A 80 -1.37 -0.01 -15.07
CA TRP A 80 -1.28 -1.44 -14.81
C TRP A 80 -2.54 -2.23 -15.20
N GLY A 81 -3.62 -1.54 -15.58
CA GLY A 81 -4.89 -2.17 -15.93
C GLY A 81 -5.65 -2.75 -14.74
N PHE A 82 -5.31 -2.39 -13.51
CA PHE A 82 -6.04 -2.84 -12.32
C PHE A 82 -7.35 -2.07 -12.17
N ARG A 83 -8.49 -2.72 -12.46
CA ARG A 83 -9.82 -2.09 -12.43
C ARG A 83 -10.51 -2.12 -11.07
N HIS A 84 -10.11 -3.02 -10.18
CA HIS A 84 -10.78 -3.26 -8.89
C HIS A 84 -9.76 -3.32 -7.74
N LEU A 85 -8.99 -2.25 -7.54
CA LEU A 85 -8.08 -2.17 -6.38
C LEU A 85 -8.84 -2.11 -5.04
N ASP A 86 -10.09 -1.65 -5.05
CA ASP A 86 -10.91 -1.55 -3.85
C ASP A 86 -11.16 -2.92 -3.19
N GLU A 87 -11.23 -4.00 -3.98
CA GLU A 87 -11.33 -5.36 -3.46
C GLU A 87 -10.12 -5.73 -2.58
N LEU A 88 -8.94 -5.18 -2.90
CA LEU A 88 -7.72 -5.40 -2.13
C LEU A 88 -7.69 -4.62 -0.82
N LEU A 89 -8.64 -3.71 -0.57
CA LEU A 89 -8.77 -3.02 0.71
C LEU A 89 -9.55 -3.84 1.74
N PHE A 90 -10.43 -4.72 1.30
CA PHE A 90 -11.28 -5.53 2.18
C PHE A 90 -10.63 -6.86 2.50
N ASP A 91 -10.65 -7.32 3.75
CA ASP A 91 -10.21 -8.69 4.07
C ASP A 91 -11.07 -9.74 3.36
N ASP A 92 -10.46 -10.86 2.98
CA ASP A 92 -11.11 -11.98 2.27
C ASP A 92 -12.40 -12.45 2.97
N ASP A 93 -12.46 -12.38 4.30
CA ASP A 93 -13.64 -12.75 5.09
C ASP A 93 -14.83 -11.80 4.89
N VAL A 94 -14.58 -10.54 4.54
CA VAL A 94 -15.63 -9.54 4.25
C VAL A 94 -16.20 -9.76 2.85
N LEU A 95 -15.34 -10.04 1.87
CA LEU A 95 -15.76 -10.31 0.49
C LEU A 95 -16.59 -11.61 0.37
N ARG A 96 -16.31 -12.61 1.22
CA ARG A 96 -17.08 -13.87 1.27
C ARG A 96 -18.48 -13.74 1.83
N ARG A 97 -18.74 -12.74 2.69
CA ARG A 97 -20.07 -12.50 3.29
C ARG A 97 -20.99 -11.65 2.41
N ALA A 98 -20.46 -10.99 1.39
CA ALA A 98 -21.21 -10.15 0.45
C ALA A 98 -21.75 -10.93 -0.78
N ARG A 99 -21.55 -12.25 -0.83
CA ARG A 99 -22.05 -13.15 -1.86
C ARG A 99 -23.11 -14.11 -1.33
#